data_AF-A0A353HCA8-F1
#
_entry.id   AF-A0A353HCA8-F1
#
_cell.length_a   1.000
_cell.length_b   1.000
_cell.length_c   1.000
_cell.angle_alpha   90.00
_cell.angle_beta   90.00
_cell.angle_gamma   90.00
#
_symmetry.space_group_name_H-M   'P 1'
#
loop_
_entity.id
_entity.type
_entity.pdbx_description
1 polymer ?
#
loop_
_entity_poly.entity_id
_entity_poly.type
_entity_poly.pdbx_seq_one_letter_code
_entity_poly.pdbx_strand_id
1 'polypeptide(L)'
;MDSVENGNVICVLAGGFDKIYPQTSYNSVRRIAKNGLVISEYSPADSVKSYSFEQRNRIIAGLADMLFVVSGSFKSGVKSTCENALNLGKDVCCLPYNITEESGRLCNDLIKNGAYLVTDIQDFKTKYGIYENKKEKRFTPLTKQVYDLISDGVNSVDKIIEVSHMKSEELLTALVLLELQGAIIKTGADEYSPTH
;
A
#
# COMPACT_ATOMS: atom_id res chain seq x y z
N MET A 1 6.34 6.20 -6.49
CA MET A 1 7.37 6.05 -5.44
C MET A 1 7.73 4.59 -5.32
N ASP A 2 9.01 4.25 -5.11
CA ASP A 2 9.48 2.87 -4.96
C ASP A 2 9.02 2.33 -3.58
N SER A 3 8.20 1.28 -3.56
CA SER A 3 7.68 0.67 -2.33
C SER A 3 8.79 0.20 -1.39
N VAL A 4 9.97 -0.15 -1.93
CA VAL A 4 11.12 -0.55 -1.12
C VAL A 4 11.73 0.64 -0.38
N GLU A 5 11.85 1.80 -1.02
CA GLU A 5 12.40 3.01 -0.39
C GLU A 5 11.50 3.54 0.73
N ASN A 6 10.18 3.35 0.61
CA ASN A 6 9.22 3.73 1.64
C ASN A 6 9.07 2.71 2.77
N GLY A 7 9.83 1.61 2.75
CA GLY A 7 9.78 0.55 3.77
C GLY A 7 8.53 -0.33 3.77
N ASN A 8 7.74 -0.27 2.68
CA ASN A 8 6.46 -0.97 2.58
C ASN A 8 6.59 -2.38 1.99
N VAL A 9 7.74 -3.03 2.16
CA VAL A 9 8.01 -4.37 1.61
C VAL A 9 8.55 -5.29 2.69
N ILE A 10 7.88 -6.43 2.84
CA ILE A 10 8.31 -7.56 3.67
C ILE A 10 8.74 -8.69 2.74
N CYS A 11 9.98 -9.14 2.87
CA CYS A 11 10.51 -10.30 2.16
C CYS A 11 10.57 -11.51 3.09
N VAL A 12 10.01 -12.64 2.67
CA VAL A 12 10.04 -13.89 3.42
C VAL A 12 10.96 -14.89 2.70
N LEU A 13 12.04 -15.32 3.36
CA LEU A 13 13.05 -16.21 2.78
C LEU A 13 12.69 -17.69 2.99
N ALA A 14 13.07 -18.53 2.02
CA ALA A 14 12.94 -19.99 2.10
C ALA A 14 14.19 -20.68 2.67
N GLY A 15 15.12 -19.92 3.25
CA GLY A 15 16.37 -20.39 3.82
C GLY A 15 16.98 -19.30 4.70
N GLY A 16 18.20 -19.52 5.17
CA GLY A 16 18.91 -18.59 6.04
C GLY A 16 19.32 -17.28 5.35
N PHE A 17 19.60 -16.26 6.16
CA PHE A 17 20.02 -14.93 5.70
C PHE A 17 21.39 -14.94 4.98
N ASP A 18 22.26 -15.91 5.25
CA ASP A 18 23.59 -16.01 4.62
C ASP A 18 23.54 -16.76 3.28
N LYS A 19 22.42 -17.42 2.96
CA LYS A 19 22.25 -18.30 1.79
C LYS A 19 21.04 -17.87 0.95
N ILE A 20 21.03 -16.60 0.52
CA ILE A 20 19.96 -16.05 -0.32
C ILE A 20 19.85 -16.82 -1.64
N TYR A 21 18.63 -17.28 -1.93
CA TYR A 21 18.28 -17.95 -3.17
C TYR A 21 17.00 -17.35 -3.79
N PRO A 22 16.96 -17.15 -5.11
CA PRO A 22 18.08 -17.32 -6.04
C PRO A 22 19.16 -16.25 -5.82
N GLN A 23 20.40 -16.54 -6.20
CA GLN A 23 21.54 -15.62 -5.99
C GLN A 23 21.33 -14.27 -6.68
N THR A 24 20.59 -14.25 -7.79
CA THR A 24 20.19 -13.03 -8.50
C THR A 24 19.35 -12.08 -7.65
N SER A 25 18.67 -12.58 -6.62
CA SER A 25 17.86 -11.77 -5.69
C SER A 25 18.68 -11.14 -4.55
N TYR A 26 19.98 -11.44 -4.42
CA TYR A 26 20.83 -10.95 -3.32
C TYR A 26 20.74 -9.42 -3.14
N ASN A 27 20.90 -8.66 -4.24
CA ASN A 27 20.84 -7.21 -4.18
C ASN A 27 19.46 -6.68 -3.78
N SER A 28 18.39 -7.31 -4.26
CA SER A 28 17.01 -6.94 -3.92
C SER A 28 16.71 -7.20 -2.45
N VAL A 29 17.09 -8.36 -1.93
CA VAL A 29 16.92 -8.70 -0.51
C VAL A 29 17.70 -7.73 0.37
N ARG A 30 18.95 -7.41 0.00
CA ARG A 30 19.76 -6.43 0.73
C ARG A 30 19.15 -5.02 0.68
N ARG A 31 18.55 -4.64 -0.45
CA ARG A 31 17.83 -3.36 -0.57
C ARG A 31 16.60 -3.32 0.34
N ILE A 32 15.82 -4.39 0.36
CA ILE A 32 14.65 -4.53 1.26
C ILE A 32 15.10 -4.52 2.71
N ALA A 33 16.18 -5.21 3.08
CA ALA A 33 16.70 -5.23 4.45
C ALA A 33 17.13 -3.86 4.99
N LYS A 34 17.47 -2.90 4.12
CA LYS A 34 17.84 -1.54 4.54
C LYS A 34 16.65 -0.67 4.92
N ASN A 35 15.54 -0.80 4.19
CA ASN A 35 14.43 0.14 4.27
C ASN A 35 13.12 -0.51 4.74
N GLY A 36 12.95 -1.82 4.56
CA GLY A 36 11.78 -2.61 4.94
C GLY A 36 12.14 -3.76 5.88
N LEU A 37 11.56 -4.94 5.66
CA LEU A 37 11.73 -6.10 6.55
C LEU A 37 12.07 -7.37 5.77
N VAL A 38 13.01 -8.17 6.29
CA VAL A 38 13.32 -9.51 5.79
C VAL A 38 13.19 -10.50 6.94
N ILE A 39 12.41 -11.57 6.74
CA ILE A 39 12.17 -12.60 7.74
C ILE A 39 12.49 -14.01 7.21
N SER A 40 12.90 -14.90 8.11
CA SER A 40 13.12 -16.31 7.85
C SER A 40 12.87 -17.13 9.12
N GLU A 41 12.38 -18.36 8.97
CA GLU A 41 12.29 -19.34 10.07
C GLU A 41 13.53 -20.24 10.17
N TYR A 42 14.51 -20.06 9.29
CA TYR A 42 15.71 -20.89 9.21
C TYR A 42 16.91 -20.22 9.87
N SER A 43 17.86 -21.02 10.33
CA SER A 43 19.11 -20.50 10.87
C SER A 43 19.89 -19.74 9.78
N PRO A 44 20.71 -18.73 10.11
CA PRO A 44 21.39 -17.90 9.10
C PRO A 44 22.14 -18.67 8.01
N ALA A 45 22.78 -19.78 8.36
CA ALA A 45 23.57 -20.60 7.43
C ALA A 45 22.79 -21.66 6.66
N ASP A 46 21.49 -21.85 6.94
CA ASP A 46 20.69 -22.91 6.33
C ASP A 46 20.46 -22.66 4.84
N SER A 47 20.81 -23.65 4.01
CA SER A 47 20.52 -23.62 2.57
C SER A 47 19.05 -23.96 2.29
N VAL A 48 18.52 -23.39 1.21
CA VAL A 48 17.15 -23.69 0.73
C VAL A 48 17.03 -25.15 0.31
N LYS A 49 15.96 -25.82 0.76
CA LYS A 49 15.57 -27.16 0.32
C LYS A 49 14.25 -27.09 -0.46
N SER A 50 13.93 -28.16 -1.20
CA SER A 50 12.71 -28.20 -2.02
C SER A 50 11.43 -27.91 -1.22
N TYR A 51 11.29 -28.52 -0.05
CA TYR A 51 10.15 -28.32 0.85
C TYR A 51 10.14 -26.94 1.54
N SER A 52 11.27 -26.23 1.56
CA SER A 52 11.38 -24.96 2.27
C SER A 52 10.54 -23.86 1.63
N PHE A 53 10.28 -23.94 0.32
CA PHE A 53 9.40 -22.99 -0.36
C PHE A 53 7.96 -23.10 0.11
N GLU A 54 7.43 -24.31 0.26
CA GLU A 54 6.06 -24.53 0.73
C GLU A 54 5.90 -24.07 2.19
N GLN A 55 6.87 -24.42 3.04
CA GLN A 55 6.90 -23.98 4.44
C GLN A 55 7.03 -22.46 4.57
N ARG A 56 7.77 -21.80 3.67
CA ARG A 56 7.84 -20.34 3.62
C ARG A 56 6.51 -19.74 3.15
N ASN A 57 5.88 -20.32 2.14
CA ASN A 57 4.68 -19.76 1.51
C ASN A 57 3.49 -19.65 2.48
N ARG A 58 3.37 -20.55 3.47
CA ARG A 58 2.36 -20.39 4.53
C ARG A 58 2.55 -19.12 5.37
N ILE A 59 3.78 -18.65 5.56
CA ILE A 59 4.05 -17.38 6.27
C ILE A 59 3.55 -16.21 5.42
N ILE A 60 3.80 -16.24 4.11
CA ILE A 60 3.30 -15.21 3.18
C ILE A 60 1.77 -15.14 3.24
N ALA A 61 1.10 -16.29 3.12
CA ALA A 61 -0.35 -16.37 3.26
C ALA A 61 -0.82 -15.90 4.65
N GLY A 62 -0.10 -16.26 5.71
CA GLY A 62 -0.40 -15.87 7.09
C GLY A 62 -0.26 -14.37 7.38
N LEU A 63 0.68 -13.69 6.74
CA LEU A 63 0.94 -12.25 6.94
C LEU A 63 0.07 -11.34 6.07
N ALA A 64 -0.32 -11.79 4.87
CA ALA A 64 -1.04 -10.94 3.94
C ALA A 64 -2.53 -10.82 4.30
N ASP A 65 -3.18 -9.68 4.16
CA ASP A 65 -4.65 -9.59 4.30
C ASP A 65 -5.37 -10.28 3.13
N MET A 66 -4.72 -10.29 1.96
CA MET A 66 -5.16 -10.95 0.74
C MET A 66 -3.96 -11.36 -0.10
N LEU A 67 -4.11 -12.45 -0.86
CA LEU A 67 -3.13 -12.88 -1.86
C LEU A 67 -3.54 -12.43 -3.27
N PHE A 68 -2.70 -11.60 -3.91
CA PHE A 68 -2.86 -11.25 -5.31
C PHE A 68 -1.92 -12.06 -6.21
N VAL A 69 -2.51 -12.95 -7.02
CA VAL A 69 -1.78 -13.80 -7.95
C VAL A 69 -1.73 -13.16 -9.32
N VAL A 70 -0.56 -12.62 -9.65
CA VAL A 70 -0.35 -12.00 -10.95
C VAL A 70 -0.15 -13.02 -12.05
N SER A 71 0.51 -14.15 -11.79
CA SER A 71 0.73 -15.23 -12.77
C SER A 71 0.94 -16.58 -12.07
N GLY A 72 0.70 -17.67 -12.78
CA GLY A 72 0.94 -19.03 -12.29
C GLY A 72 0.58 -20.10 -13.31
N SER A 73 1.47 -21.08 -13.48
CA SER A 73 1.14 -22.34 -14.14
C SER A 73 0.59 -23.34 -13.11
N PHE A 74 -0.09 -24.39 -13.57
CA PHE A 74 -0.62 -25.44 -12.68
C PHE A 74 0.47 -26.19 -11.88
N LYS A 75 1.71 -26.20 -12.37
CA LYS A 75 2.86 -26.82 -11.69
C LYS A 75 3.57 -25.86 -10.71
N SER A 76 3.09 -24.62 -10.59
CA SER A 76 3.72 -23.63 -9.73
C SER A 76 3.35 -23.87 -8.25
N GLY A 77 4.31 -23.62 -7.36
CA GLY A 77 4.09 -23.66 -5.90
C GLY A 77 3.10 -22.59 -5.40
N VAL A 78 2.63 -21.71 -6.29
CA VAL A 78 1.63 -20.68 -6.01
C VAL A 78 0.29 -21.30 -5.60
N LYS A 79 -0.10 -22.44 -6.20
CA LYS A 79 -1.37 -23.10 -5.88
C LYS A 79 -1.50 -23.42 -4.38
N SER A 80 -0.44 -23.98 -3.78
CA SER A 80 -0.40 -24.27 -2.35
C SER A 80 -0.53 -23.01 -1.48
N THR A 81 0.04 -21.88 -1.93
CA THR A 81 -0.08 -20.59 -1.25
C THR A 81 -1.52 -20.09 -1.28
N CYS A 82 -2.21 -20.22 -2.42
CA CYS A 82 -3.62 -19.84 -2.55
C CYS A 82 -4.51 -20.71 -1.65
N GLU A 83 -4.30 -22.03 -1.65
CA GLU A 83 -5.04 -22.95 -0.78
C GLU A 83 -4.83 -22.59 0.71
N ASN A 84 -3.59 -22.33 1.12
CA ASN A 84 -3.30 -21.85 2.48
C ASN A 84 -4.01 -20.54 2.81
N ALA A 85 -4.02 -19.57 1.89
CA ALA A 85 -4.71 -18.29 2.09
C ALA A 85 -6.23 -18.49 2.26
N LEU A 86 -6.86 -19.29 1.39
CA LEU A 86 -8.28 -19.61 1.47
C LEU A 86 -8.64 -20.34 2.77
N ASN A 87 -7.82 -21.29 3.20
CA ASN A 87 -8.00 -22.00 4.46
C ASN A 87 -7.90 -21.08 5.69
N LEU A 88 -7.14 -19.99 5.59
CA LEU A 88 -7.06 -18.94 6.60
C LEU A 88 -8.20 -17.92 6.49
N GLY A 89 -9.19 -18.15 5.61
CA GLY A 89 -10.31 -17.24 5.37
C GLY A 89 -9.91 -15.96 4.64
N LYS A 90 -8.80 -15.98 3.90
CA LYS A 90 -8.28 -14.81 3.19
C LYS A 90 -8.70 -14.81 1.74
N ASP A 91 -8.94 -13.61 1.22
CA ASP A 91 -9.29 -13.43 -0.18
C ASP A 91 -8.10 -13.74 -1.10
N VAL A 92 -8.41 -14.35 -2.24
CA VAL A 92 -7.47 -14.56 -3.34
C VAL A 92 -7.98 -13.78 -4.55
N CYS A 93 -7.11 -13.00 -5.16
CA CYS A 93 -7.40 -12.20 -6.34
C CYS A 93 -6.47 -12.61 -7.50
N CYS A 94 -6.93 -12.49 -8.74
CA CYS A 94 -6.17 -12.91 -9.92
C CYS A 94 -6.40 -11.97 -11.11
N LEU A 95 -5.36 -11.81 -11.93
CA LEU A 95 -5.49 -11.22 -13.26
C LEU A 95 -6.13 -12.23 -14.23
N PRO A 96 -7.01 -11.81 -15.15
CA PRO A 96 -7.48 -12.66 -16.23
C PRO A 96 -6.39 -12.85 -17.29
N TYR A 97 -6.36 -14.02 -17.91
CA TYR A 97 -5.40 -14.37 -18.95
C TYR A 97 -6.08 -14.94 -20.18
N ASN A 98 -5.43 -14.80 -21.34
CA ASN A 98 -5.87 -15.49 -22.56
C ASN A 98 -5.84 -17.02 -22.35
N ILE A 99 -6.79 -17.73 -22.95
CA ILE A 99 -6.91 -19.20 -22.83
C ILE A 99 -5.69 -19.95 -23.36
N THR A 100 -4.92 -19.34 -24.26
CA THR A 100 -3.70 -19.92 -24.84
C THR A 100 -2.44 -19.65 -24.01
N GLU A 101 -2.51 -18.76 -23.00
CA GLU A 101 -1.36 -18.40 -22.17
C GLU A 101 -1.19 -19.36 -20.99
N GLU A 102 -0.21 -20.24 -21.07
CA GLU A 102 0.03 -21.26 -20.04
C GLU A 102 0.46 -20.66 -18.69
N SER A 103 1.15 -19.51 -18.71
CA SER A 103 1.54 -18.75 -17.51
C SER A 103 0.36 -18.20 -16.72
N GLY A 104 -0.83 -18.14 -17.31
CA GLY A 104 -2.05 -17.62 -16.69
C GLY A 104 -3.08 -18.69 -16.33
N ARG A 105 -2.80 -19.95 -16.64
CA ARG A 105 -3.79 -21.02 -16.56
C ARG A 105 -4.27 -21.26 -15.12
N LEU A 106 -3.40 -21.13 -14.13
CA LEU A 106 -3.79 -21.19 -12.71
C LEU A 106 -4.68 -20.02 -12.33
N CYS A 107 -4.38 -18.80 -12.77
CA CYS A 107 -5.19 -17.61 -12.47
C CYS A 107 -6.63 -17.80 -12.98
N ASN A 108 -6.80 -18.23 -14.23
CA ASN A 108 -8.12 -18.50 -14.79
C ASN A 108 -8.88 -19.62 -14.06
N ASP A 109 -8.17 -20.63 -13.56
CA ASP A 109 -8.77 -21.71 -12.75
C ASP A 109 -9.19 -21.22 -11.37
N LEU A 110 -8.35 -20.43 -10.70
CA LEU A 110 -8.67 -19.80 -9.42
C LEU A 110 -9.90 -18.90 -9.55
N ILE A 111 -10.00 -18.10 -10.63
CA ILE A 111 -11.16 -17.26 -10.91
C ILE A 111 -12.44 -18.10 -11.04
N LYS A 112 -12.38 -19.23 -11.77
CA LYS A 112 -13.52 -20.15 -11.87
C LYS A 112 -13.94 -20.74 -10.52
N ASN A 113 -12.98 -20.91 -9.62
CA ASN A 113 -13.20 -21.43 -8.27
C ASN A 113 -13.51 -20.33 -7.23
N GLY A 114 -13.81 -19.10 -7.66
CA GLY A 114 -14.28 -18.02 -6.79
C GLY A 114 -13.22 -17.01 -6.36
N ALA A 115 -11.99 -17.09 -6.89
CA ALA A 115 -11.03 -15.99 -6.73
C ALA A 115 -11.56 -14.72 -7.42
N TYR A 116 -11.32 -13.57 -6.81
CA TYR A 116 -11.80 -12.30 -7.32
C TYR A 116 -10.99 -11.89 -8.56
N LEU A 117 -11.68 -11.65 -9.67
CA LEU A 117 -11.09 -11.18 -10.92
C LEU A 117 -10.73 -9.69 -10.80
N VAL A 118 -9.49 -9.37 -11.12
CA VAL A 118 -8.96 -8.00 -11.12
C VAL A 118 -8.51 -7.66 -12.53
N THR A 119 -9.10 -6.63 -13.12
CA THR A 119 -8.72 -6.10 -14.45
C THR A 119 -8.01 -4.77 -14.34
N ASP A 120 -8.28 -4.01 -13.28
CA ASP A 120 -7.61 -2.75 -13.01
C ASP A 120 -7.48 -2.48 -11.51
N ILE A 121 -6.86 -1.33 -11.16
CA ILE A 121 -6.67 -0.92 -9.78
C ILE A 121 -7.98 -0.55 -9.07
N GLN A 122 -9.04 -0.18 -9.81
CA GLN A 122 -10.33 0.20 -9.24
C GLN A 122 -11.08 -1.01 -8.70
N ASP A 123 -10.94 -2.18 -9.33
CA ASP A 123 -11.45 -3.45 -8.80
C ASP A 123 -10.91 -3.70 -7.39
N PHE A 124 -9.59 -3.51 -7.21
CA PHE A 124 -8.93 -3.62 -5.91
C PHE A 124 -9.45 -2.58 -4.92
N LYS A 125 -9.50 -1.32 -5.32
CA LYS A 125 -9.98 -0.23 -4.46
C LYS A 125 -11.41 -0.44 -3.98
N THR A 126 -12.29 -0.87 -4.87
CA THR A 126 -13.70 -1.11 -4.58
C THR A 126 -13.87 -2.27 -3.63
N LYS A 127 -13.19 -3.40 -3.88
CA LYS A 127 -13.28 -4.61 -3.06
C LYS A 127 -12.79 -4.39 -1.62
N TYR A 128 -11.73 -3.60 -1.43
CA TYR A 128 -11.11 -3.39 -0.11
C TYR A 128 -11.44 -2.04 0.52
N GLY A 129 -12.36 -1.27 -0.08
CA GLY A 129 -12.72 0.06 0.41
C GLY A 129 -11.52 1.02 0.46
N ILE A 130 -10.51 0.80 -0.40
CA ILE A 130 -9.35 1.69 -0.53
C ILE A 130 -9.77 2.83 -1.45
N TYR A 131 -10.63 3.68 -0.92
CA TYR A 131 -10.98 4.92 -1.58
C TYR A 131 -9.77 5.84 -1.50
N GLU A 132 -9.30 6.33 -2.65
CA GLU A 132 -8.46 7.51 -2.63
C GLU A 132 -9.28 8.59 -1.92
N ASN A 133 -8.87 8.98 -0.72
CA ASN A 133 -9.23 10.28 -0.16
C ASN A 133 -8.51 11.35 -0.99
N LYS A 134 -8.78 11.41 -2.30
CA LYS A 134 -8.81 12.69 -2.99
C LYS A 134 -10.01 13.40 -2.40
N LYS A 135 -9.83 13.97 -1.21
CA LYS A 135 -10.61 15.13 -0.83
C LYS A 135 -10.32 16.12 -1.96
N GLU A 136 -11.19 16.18 -2.97
CA GLU A 136 -11.16 17.29 -3.91
C GLU A 136 -11.10 18.53 -3.03
N LYS A 137 -9.98 19.24 -3.07
CA LYS A 137 -9.83 20.51 -2.36
C LYS A 137 -10.81 21.47 -3.02
N ARG A 138 -12.07 21.43 -2.57
CA ARG A 138 -13.14 22.30 -3.06
C ARG A 138 -12.99 23.61 -2.32
N PHE A 139 -12.22 24.49 -2.92
CA PHE A 139 -12.07 25.84 -2.42
C PHE A 139 -13.30 26.68 -2.80
N THR A 140 -14.04 27.12 -1.80
CA THR A 140 -14.88 28.32 -1.90
C THR A 140 -13.99 29.57 -2.00
N PRO A 141 -14.50 30.74 -2.43
CA PRO A 141 -13.72 31.97 -2.45
C PRO A 141 -13.05 32.27 -1.10
N LEU A 142 -13.77 32.02 0.00
CA LEU A 142 -13.28 32.21 1.37
C LEU A 142 -12.13 31.25 1.72
N THR A 143 -12.31 29.95 1.49
CA THR A 143 -11.29 28.94 1.80
C THR A 143 -10.06 29.06 0.89
N LYS A 144 -10.24 29.50 -0.36
CA LYS A 144 -9.12 29.79 -1.27
C LYS A 144 -8.25 30.92 -0.74
N GLN A 145 -8.87 32.04 -0.35
CA GLN A 145 -8.16 33.20 0.17
C GLN A 145 -7.34 32.86 1.43
N VAL A 146 -7.92 32.09 2.35
CA VAL A 146 -7.21 31.64 3.57
C VAL A 146 -6.08 30.67 3.23
N TYR A 147 -6.31 29.73 2.30
CA TYR A 147 -5.28 28.79 1.87
C TYR A 147 -4.09 29.47 1.19
N ASP A 148 -4.35 30.46 0.33
CA ASP A 148 -3.31 31.23 -0.36
C ASP A 148 -2.45 32.01 0.65
N LEU A 149 -3.07 32.67 1.64
CA LEU A 149 -2.36 33.38 2.72
C LEU A 149 -1.46 32.45 3.56
N ILE A 150 -1.97 31.27 3.92
CA ILE A 150 -1.20 30.27 4.66
C ILE A 150 -0.05 29.73 3.79
N SER A 151 -0.28 29.54 2.50
CA SER A 151 0.74 29.10 1.53
C SER A 151 1.83 30.15 1.31
N ASP A 152 1.48 31.43 1.42
CA ASP A 152 2.41 32.57 1.35
C ASP A 152 3.14 32.82 2.69
N GLY A 153 2.91 31.98 3.71
CA GLY A 153 3.64 32.00 4.98
C GLY A 153 2.94 32.79 6.11
N VAL A 154 1.71 33.26 5.91
CA VAL A 154 0.89 33.87 6.98
C VAL A 154 0.20 32.75 7.75
N ASN A 155 0.91 32.21 8.74
CA ASN A 155 0.52 30.98 9.42
C ASN A 155 -0.30 31.16 10.72
N SER A 156 -0.33 32.36 11.31
CA SER A 156 -1.02 32.64 12.59
C SER A 156 -2.42 33.21 12.36
N VAL A 157 -3.40 32.74 13.14
CA VAL A 157 -4.81 33.22 13.08
C VAL A 157 -4.89 34.75 13.19
N ASP A 158 -4.16 35.36 14.13
CA ASP A 158 -4.19 36.81 14.33
C ASP A 158 -3.66 37.58 13.10
N LYS A 159 -2.58 37.09 12.50
CA LYS A 159 -2.01 37.67 11.27
C LYS A 159 -2.93 37.49 10.08
N ILE A 160 -3.61 36.35 9.98
CA ILE A 160 -4.57 36.11 8.90
C ILE A 160 -5.74 37.08 9.04
N ILE A 161 -6.26 37.33 10.25
CA ILE A 161 -7.31 38.34 10.49
C ILE A 161 -6.83 39.73 10.09
N GLU A 162 -5.61 40.09 10.48
CA GLU A 162 -5.01 41.41 10.18
C GLU A 162 -4.87 41.65 8.67
N VAL A 163 -4.37 40.66 7.91
CA VAL A 163 -4.09 40.78 6.47
C VAL A 163 -5.35 40.59 5.61
N SER A 164 -6.25 39.68 6.00
CA SER A 164 -7.44 39.36 5.21
C SER A 164 -8.63 40.29 5.49
N HIS A 165 -8.58 41.03 6.60
CA HIS A 165 -9.71 41.81 7.14
C HIS A 165 -11.01 41.00 7.32
N MET A 166 -10.89 39.68 7.47
CA MET A 166 -12.03 38.78 7.71
C MET A 166 -12.50 38.85 9.15
N LYS A 167 -13.77 38.49 9.37
CA LYS A 167 -14.27 38.25 10.73
C LYS A 167 -13.71 36.93 11.26
N SER A 168 -13.46 36.85 12.56
CA SER A 168 -12.93 35.63 13.21
C SER A 168 -13.82 34.41 12.94
N GLU A 169 -15.14 34.57 12.89
CA GLU A 169 -16.09 33.49 12.62
C GLU A 169 -15.91 32.90 11.20
N GLU A 170 -15.67 33.76 10.21
CA GLU A 170 -15.46 33.35 8.82
C GLU A 170 -14.13 32.62 8.66
N LEU A 171 -13.07 33.14 9.30
CA LEU A 171 -11.76 32.51 9.30
C LEU A 171 -11.80 31.13 9.99
N LEU A 172 -12.39 31.03 11.17
CA LEU A 172 -12.50 29.76 11.88
C LEU A 172 -13.27 28.72 11.06
N THR A 173 -14.35 29.14 10.39
CA THR A 173 -15.09 28.26 9.47
C THR A 173 -14.23 27.79 8.31
N ALA A 174 -13.47 28.70 7.69
CA ALA A 174 -12.58 28.37 6.58
C ALA A 174 -11.45 27.41 7.00
N LEU A 175 -10.82 27.64 8.16
CA LEU A 175 -9.76 26.79 8.71
C LEU A 175 -10.27 25.37 8.99
N VAL A 176 -11.44 25.23 9.63
CA VAL A 176 -12.06 23.92 9.90
C VAL A 176 -12.37 23.19 8.59
N LEU A 177 -12.91 23.88 7.58
CA LEU A 177 -13.20 23.27 6.28
C LEU A 177 -11.92 22.83 5.55
N LEU A 178 -10.86 23.64 5.58
CA LEU A 178 -9.56 23.31 4.98
C LEU A 178 -8.87 22.13 5.69
N GLU A 179 -8.96 22.06 7.01
CA GLU A 179 -8.43 20.95 7.82
C GLU A 179 -9.22 19.65 7.55
N LEU A 180 -10.55 19.74 7.50
CA LEU A 180 -11.42 18.64 7.07
C LEU A 180 -11.15 18.22 5.62
N GLN A 181 -10.70 19.12 4.75
CA GLN A 181 -10.26 18.80 3.39
C GLN A 181 -8.83 18.24 3.32
N GLY A 182 -8.10 18.23 4.44
CA GLY A 182 -6.68 17.86 4.48
C GLY A 182 -5.79 18.82 3.69
N ALA A 183 -6.26 20.05 3.43
CA ALA A 183 -5.51 21.07 2.70
C ALA A 183 -4.51 21.79 3.60
N ILE A 184 -4.81 21.93 4.90
CA ILE A 184 -3.92 22.49 5.91
C ILE A 184 -3.86 21.58 7.14
N ILE A 185 -2.80 21.73 7.94
CA ILE A 185 -2.63 21.08 9.25
C ILE A 185 -2.32 22.13 10.32
N LYS A 186 -2.76 21.86 11.54
CA LYS A 186 -2.44 22.70 12.70
C LYS A 186 -1.04 22.35 13.23
N THR A 187 -0.15 23.35 13.29
CA THR A 187 1.25 23.19 13.72
C THR A 187 1.54 23.74 15.12
N GLY A 188 0.63 24.56 15.67
CA GLY A 188 0.73 25.17 17.00
C GLY A 188 -0.64 25.52 17.58
N ALA A 189 -0.67 26.26 18.69
CA ALA A 189 -1.94 26.63 19.34
C ALA A 189 -2.89 27.40 18.42
N ASP A 190 -2.35 28.31 17.60
CA ASP A 190 -3.08 29.14 16.62
C ASP A 190 -2.30 29.28 15.30
N GLU A 191 -1.54 28.23 14.93
CA GLU A 191 -0.73 28.21 13.71
C GLU A 191 -1.09 27.06 12.77
N TYR A 192 -1.09 27.34 11.47
CA TYR A 192 -1.45 26.40 10.41
C TYR A 192 -0.40 26.39 9.28
N SER A 193 -0.23 25.22 8.65
CA SER A 193 0.68 25.01 7.50
C SER A 193 -0.04 24.23 6.40
N PRO A 194 0.25 24.45 5.10
CA PRO A 194 -0.36 23.66 4.03
C PRO A 194 0.15 22.21 4.07
N THR A 195 -0.73 21.27 3.75
CA THR A 195 -0.38 19.85 3.57
C THR A 195 0.00 19.59 2.12
N HIS A 196 1.23 19.08 1.91
CA HIS A 196 1.74 18.65 0.60
C HIS A 196 1.06 17.38 0.09
#